data_AF-A8XHV5-F1
#
_entry.id   AF-A8XHV5-F1
#
_cell.length_a   1.000
_cell.length_b   1.000
_cell.length_c   1.000
_cell.angle_alpha   90.00
_cell.angle_beta   90.00
_cell.angle_gamma   90.00
#
_symmetry.space_group_name_H-M   'P 1'
#
loop_
_entity.id
_entity.type
_entity.pdbx_description
1 polymer ?
#
loop_
_entity_poly.entity_id
_entity_poly.type
_entity_poly.pdbx_seq_one_letter_code
_entity_poly.pdbx_strand_id
1 'polypeptide(L)'
;MRSQFSSIGLAYFLLVANFYYQSNGFNDHYTLSYSFWKVTPIILLTAFAYLNGGGLGKEHRKTMAAGLFFGGVGDWIIGMRHDGIILGALAFGIGHLFYLSLFRHHETKVHSKFLLGMLAWALVIGQLCFVPMLADHRGPLVVFASYSLLLSTCTLTAVSQFLNGSKSQNKEGLLYRAIGFFLFYISDSVLMLSHTGYWKLAPSFCVLSTYYTAQYFILYGNTMAVPTMLSPAQCLAIYGGSTLLAYIETSKFEKNHHVLLSAPLVILAMLSLATTMNPKARFATAMSFLMSAIATYFQSVNRTGPTSAIFYTIANVFYYFSYRDIVTKVSSPIIFLAFCLSFGQFLHLIQDLLVAIPFLATILTILLASHVLILATSASLCQNGQHGDYDARQASTMRLVGSVLAWISTFLLLINSFQTHTKALHSVSRIIFYLGNAMLFIANERAF
;
A
#
# COMPACT_ATOMS: atom_id res chain seq x y z
N MET A 1 16.17 0.98 -6.29
CA MET A 1 15.65 1.16 -7.67
C MET A 1 14.38 0.36 -7.90
N ARG A 2 14.43 -0.98 -8.03
CA ARG A 2 13.23 -1.84 -8.06
C ARG A 2 12.41 -1.81 -6.75
N SER A 3 13.04 -1.47 -5.63
CA SER A 3 12.41 -1.53 -4.30
C SER A 3 11.28 -0.52 -4.08
N GLN A 4 11.37 0.72 -4.57
CA GLN A 4 10.34 1.75 -4.29
C GLN A 4 9.06 1.54 -5.09
N PHE A 5 9.20 1.20 -6.37
CA PHE A 5 8.07 0.75 -7.16
C PHE A 5 7.51 -0.58 -6.66
N SER A 6 8.36 -1.48 -6.17
CA SER A 6 7.90 -2.68 -5.45
C SER A 6 7.09 -2.33 -4.19
N SER A 7 7.46 -1.30 -3.42
CA SER A 7 6.73 -0.89 -2.21
C SER A 7 5.39 -0.22 -2.51
N ILE A 8 5.33 0.75 -3.44
CA ILE A 8 4.05 1.36 -3.85
C ILE A 8 3.18 0.35 -4.61
N GLY A 9 3.79 -0.51 -5.43
CA GLY A 9 3.12 -1.59 -6.12
C GLY A 9 2.51 -2.59 -5.15
N LEU A 10 3.24 -2.99 -4.10
CA LEU A 10 2.69 -3.86 -3.08
C LEU A 10 1.54 -3.19 -2.33
N ALA A 11 1.70 -1.94 -1.88
CA ALA A 11 0.63 -1.20 -1.22
C ALA A 11 -0.62 -1.12 -2.11
N TYR A 12 -0.43 -0.82 -3.39
CA TYR A 12 -1.48 -0.79 -4.40
C TYR A 12 -2.16 -2.14 -4.58
N PHE A 13 -1.40 -3.22 -4.83
CA PHE A 13 -1.98 -4.55 -5.04
C PHE A 13 -2.58 -5.14 -3.77
N LEU A 14 -2.13 -4.75 -2.57
CA LEU A 14 -2.81 -5.07 -1.31
C LEU A 14 -4.17 -4.38 -1.21
N LEU A 15 -4.29 -3.12 -1.64
CA LEU A 15 -5.58 -2.43 -1.72
C LEU A 15 -6.50 -3.08 -2.77
N VAL A 16 -5.96 -3.51 -3.91
CA VAL A 16 -6.71 -4.26 -4.94
C VAL A 16 -7.18 -5.61 -4.39
N ALA A 17 -6.31 -6.35 -3.70
CA ALA A 17 -6.67 -7.62 -3.06
C ALA A 17 -7.71 -7.43 -1.95
N ASN A 18 -7.62 -6.34 -1.19
CA ASN A 18 -8.64 -5.99 -0.21
C ASN A 18 -9.97 -5.65 -0.89
N PHE A 19 -9.98 -4.87 -1.98
CA PHE A 19 -11.19 -4.64 -2.75
C PHE A 19 -11.79 -5.94 -3.29
N TYR A 20 -10.97 -6.85 -3.84
CA TYR A 20 -11.40 -8.17 -4.28
C TYR A 20 -12.11 -8.94 -3.15
N TYR A 21 -11.53 -8.93 -1.95
CA TYR A 21 -12.13 -9.56 -0.78
C TYR A 21 -13.45 -8.90 -0.36
N GLN A 22 -13.49 -7.57 -0.25
CA GLN A 22 -14.67 -6.81 0.18
C GLN A 22 -15.85 -6.92 -0.80
N SER A 23 -15.55 -7.09 -2.09
CA SER A 23 -16.54 -7.25 -3.17
C SER A 23 -16.86 -8.71 -3.47
N ASN A 24 -16.43 -9.65 -2.62
CA ASN A 24 -16.63 -11.09 -2.82
C ASN A 24 -16.19 -11.56 -4.23
N GLY A 25 -15.00 -11.16 -4.65
CA GLY A 25 -14.45 -11.51 -5.95
C GLY A 25 -14.77 -10.52 -7.08
N PHE A 26 -14.86 -9.23 -6.77
CA PHE A 26 -15.26 -8.17 -7.71
C PHE A 26 -16.70 -8.31 -8.23
N ASN A 27 -17.59 -8.92 -7.45
CA ASN A 27 -19.00 -8.94 -7.81
C ASN A 27 -19.56 -7.52 -7.74
N ASP A 28 -20.23 -7.10 -8.82
CA ASP A 28 -20.69 -5.73 -8.97
C ASP A 28 -21.80 -5.40 -7.98
N HIS A 29 -21.58 -4.34 -7.21
CA HIS A 29 -22.53 -3.82 -6.24
C HIS A 29 -22.67 -2.32 -6.45
N TYR A 30 -23.89 -1.82 -6.65
CA TYR A 30 -24.14 -0.39 -6.80
C TYR A 30 -24.28 0.30 -5.45
N THR A 31 -23.17 0.35 -4.71
CA THR A 31 -23.12 0.88 -3.34
C THR A 31 -21.98 1.85 -3.15
N LEU A 32 -22.14 2.74 -2.16
CA LEU A 32 -21.07 3.65 -1.73
C LEU A 32 -19.81 2.88 -1.32
N SER A 33 -19.96 1.79 -0.58
CA SER A 33 -18.86 0.95 -0.11
C SER A 33 -18.09 0.34 -1.29
N TYR A 34 -18.79 -0.25 -2.27
CA TYR A 34 -18.15 -0.81 -3.45
C TYR A 34 -17.37 0.25 -4.24
N SER A 35 -17.97 1.41 -4.47
CA SER A 35 -17.34 2.52 -5.19
C SER A 35 -16.10 3.04 -4.46
N PHE A 36 -16.19 3.20 -3.14
CA PHE A 36 -15.08 3.61 -2.29
C PHE A 36 -13.91 2.63 -2.41
N TRP A 37 -14.18 1.34 -2.29
CA TRP A 37 -13.15 0.32 -2.38
C TRP A 37 -12.54 0.18 -3.76
N LYS A 38 -13.35 0.32 -4.80
CA LYS A 38 -12.91 0.31 -6.20
C LYS A 38 -11.93 1.45 -6.50
N VAL A 39 -12.17 2.63 -5.95
CA VAL A 39 -11.38 3.84 -6.25
C VAL A 39 -10.14 3.99 -5.36
N THR A 40 -10.15 3.37 -4.18
CA THR A 40 -9.06 3.48 -3.18
C THR A 40 -7.65 3.18 -3.74
N PRO A 41 -7.42 2.09 -4.52
CA PRO A 41 -6.11 1.85 -5.13
C PRO A 41 -5.70 2.96 -6.10
N ILE A 42 -6.65 3.52 -6.86
CA ILE A 42 -6.39 4.58 -7.85
C ILE A 42 -6.06 5.91 -7.17
N ILE A 43 -6.69 6.23 -6.03
CA ILE A 43 -6.34 7.40 -5.22
C ILE A 43 -4.90 7.29 -4.72
N LEU A 44 -4.46 6.10 -4.29
CA LEU A 44 -3.06 5.89 -3.89
C LEU A 44 -2.10 6.21 -5.04
N LEU A 45 -2.36 5.69 -6.25
CA LEU A 45 -1.54 5.98 -7.43
C LEU A 45 -1.57 7.47 -7.80
N THR A 46 -2.74 8.10 -7.71
CA THR A 46 -2.92 9.54 -7.98
C THR A 46 -2.11 10.40 -7.02
N ALA A 47 -2.21 10.12 -5.71
CA ALA A 47 -1.46 10.81 -4.69
C ALA A 47 0.05 10.62 -4.86
N PHE A 48 0.49 9.40 -5.17
CA PHE A 48 1.89 9.12 -5.48
C PHE A 48 2.37 9.90 -6.70
N ALA A 49 1.62 9.89 -7.79
CA ALA A 49 1.95 10.61 -9.02
C ALA A 49 2.08 12.12 -8.78
N TYR A 50 1.17 12.71 -8.00
CA TYR A 50 1.16 14.13 -7.70
C TYR A 50 2.30 14.55 -6.75
N LEU A 51 2.49 13.83 -5.64
CA LEU A 51 3.41 14.22 -4.57
C LEU A 51 4.86 13.83 -4.86
N ASN A 52 5.08 12.64 -5.41
CA ASN A 52 6.41 12.12 -5.70
C ASN A 52 6.67 12.10 -7.20
N GLY A 53 5.75 11.51 -7.96
CA GLY A 53 5.86 11.42 -9.42
C GLY A 53 6.99 10.55 -9.94
N GLY A 54 7.67 9.80 -9.07
CA GLY A 54 8.76 8.89 -9.41
C GLY A 54 9.88 9.52 -10.24
N GLY A 55 10.11 10.83 -10.11
CA GLY A 55 11.13 11.52 -10.91
C GLY A 55 10.62 12.24 -12.16
N LEU A 56 9.32 12.19 -12.47
CA LEU A 56 8.69 13.05 -13.50
C LEU A 56 8.93 14.53 -13.20
N GLY A 57 8.94 15.39 -14.23
CA GLY A 57 8.91 16.85 -14.06
C GLY A 57 7.59 17.31 -13.45
N LYS A 58 7.57 18.45 -12.73
CA LYS A 58 6.39 18.94 -11.99
C LYS A 58 5.10 18.99 -12.83
N GLU A 59 5.20 19.43 -14.07
CA GLU A 59 4.03 19.47 -14.97
C GLU A 59 3.58 18.07 -15.39
N HIS A 60 4.51 17.17 -15.74
CA HIS A 60 4.18 15.77 -16.06
C HIS A 60 3.59 15.00 -14.87
N ARG A 61 3.99 15.32 -13.64
CA ARG A 61 3.38 14.77 -12.41
C ARG A 61 1.90 15.12 -12.30
N LYS A 62 1.56 16.40 -12.51
CA LYS A 62 0.17 16.87 -12.49
C LYS A 62 -0.64 16.21 -13.59
N THR A 63 -0.10 16.13 -14.80
CA THR A 63 -0.77 15.47 -15.93
C THR A 63 -1.01 13.99 -15.67
N MET A 64 -0.02 13.26 -15.16
CA MET A 64 -0.16 11.85 -14.77
C MET A 64 -1.20 11.67 -13.67
N ALA A 65 -1.14 12.50 -12.62
CA ALA A 65 -2.11 12.47 -11.53
C ALA A 65 -3.53 12.79 -12.02
N ALA A 66 -3.69 13.75 -12.95
CA ALA A 66 -5.00 14.05 -13.55
C ALA A 66 -5.55 12.87 -14.33
N GLY A 67 -4.72 12.19 -15.14
CA GLY A 67 -5.10 10.97 -15.86
C GLY A 67 -5.63 9.88 -14.92
N LEU A 68 -4.89 9.58 -13.85
CA LEU A 68 -5.29 8.62 -12.83
C LEU A 68 -6.54 9.06 -12.06
N PHE A 69 -6.63 10.34 -11.69
CA PHE A 69 -7.75 10.91 -10.96
C PHE A 69 -9.06 10.74 -11.75
N PHE A 70 -9.06 11.10 -13.04
CA PHE A 70 -10.24 10.91 -13.89
C PHE A 70 -10.57 9.43 -14.12
N GLY A 71 -9.58 8.54 -14.11
CA GLY A 71 -9.82 7.10 -14.03
C GLY A 71 -10.57 6.70 -12.74
N GLY A 72 -10.14 7.23 -11.60
CA GLY A 72 -10.82 7.03 -10.32
C GLY A 72 -12.23 7.62 -10.27
N VAL A 73 -12.47 8.78 -10.91
CA VAL A 73 -13.82 9.35 -11.08
C VAL A 73 -14.69 8.42 -11.91
N GLY A 74 -14.16 7.85 -13.00
CA GLY A 74 -14.87 6.85 -13.81
C GLY A 74 -15.26 5.62 -13.01
N ASP A 75 -14.31 5.08 -12.23
CA ASP A 75 -14.55 3.95 -11.32
C ASP A 75 -15.63 4.25 -10.27
N TRP A 76 -15.60 5.44 -9.68
CA TRP A 76 -16.60 5.87 -8.70
C TRP A 76 -18.00 5.89 -9.32
N ILE A 77 -18.13 6.50 -10.50
CA ILE A 77 -19.42 6.65 -11.18
C ILE A 77 -19.99 5.27 -11.56
N ILE A 78 -19.17 4.38 -12.11
CA ILE A 78 -19.57 3.02 -12.47
C ILE A 78 -19.98 2.23 -11.22
N GLY A 79 -19.25 2.37 -10.11
CA GLY A 79 -19.58 1.68 -8.86
C GLY A 79 -20.86 2.18 -8.20
N MET A 80 -21.29 3.41 -8.46
CA MET A 80 -22.45 4.01 -7.80
C MET A 80 -23.77 3.74 -8.51
N ARG A 81 -23.76 3.50 -9.83
CA ARG A 81 -24.98 3.46 -10.66
C ARG A 81 -24.91 2.40 -11.75
N HIS A 82 -26.03 1.70 -11.99
CA HIS A 82 -26.15 0.68 -13.03
C HIS A 82 -25.95 1.23 -14.45
N ASP A 83 -26.40 2.46 -14.67
CA ASP A 83 -26.30 3.27 -15.87
C ASP A 83 -25.01 4.13 -15.91
N GLY A 84 -24.12 3.96 -14.93
CA GLY A 84 -22.90 4.76 -14.76
C GLY A 84 -21.86 4.55 -15.86
N ILE A 85 -21.95 3.50 -16.68
CA ILE A 85 -20.94 3.13 -17.68
C ILE A 85 -20.68 4.23 -18.72
N ILE A 86 -21.71 4.99 -19.13
CA ILE A 86 -21.58 6.07 -20.12
C ILE A 86 -20.79 7.24 -19.54
N LEU A 87 -21.19 7.70 -18.34
CA LEU A 87 -20.51 8.78 -17.64
C LEU A 87 -19.09 8.35 -17.20
N GLY A 88 -18.92 7.09 -16.84
CA GLY A 88 -17.62 6.47 -16.56
C GLY A 88 -16.71 6.51 -17.78
N ALA A 89 -17.20 6.11 -18.97
CA ALA A 89 -16.45 6.17 -20.21
C ALA A 89 -16.02 7.60 -20.59
N LEU A 90 -16.87 8.60 -20.32
CA LEU A 90 -16.48 10.01 -20.50
C LEU A 90 -15.34 10.41 -19.56
N ALA A 91 -15.43 10.05 -18.27
CA ALA A 91 -14.37 10.32 -17.30
C ALA A 91 -13.06 9.62 -17.68
N PHE A 92 -13.11 8.33 -18.04
CA PHE A 92 -11.94 7.62 -18.56
C PHE A 92 -11.38 8.28 -19.82
N GLY A 93 -12.23 8.69 -20.76
CA GLY A 93 -11.82 9.39 -21.98
C GLY A 93 -11.05 10.68 -21.69
N ILE A 94 -11.52 11.48 -20.73
CA ILE A 94 -10.78 12.66 -20.24
C ILE A 94 -9.42 12.27 -19.67
N GLY A 95 -9.35 11.20 -18.87
CA GLY A 95 -8.09 10.66 -18.36
C GLY A 95 -7.10 10.28 -19.47
N HIS A 96 -7.59 9.69 -20.56
CA HIS A 96 -6.78 9.30 -21.71
C HIS A 96 -6.23 10.50 -22.49
N LEU A 97 -6.95 11.63 -22.54
CA LEU A 97 -6.42 12.87 -23.11
C LEU A 97 -5.20 13.38 -22.34
N PHE A 98 -5.22 13.28 -21.00
CA PHE A 98 -4.04 13.60 -20.19
C PHE A 98 -2.88 12.64 -20.48
N TYR A 99 -3.13 11.34 -20.59
CA TYR A 99 -2.08 10.39 -20.97
C TYR A 99 -1.47 10.66 -22.35
N LEU A 100 -2.30 10.96 -23.37
CA LEU A 100 -1.82 11.33 -24.71
C LEU A 100 -0.94 12.58 -24.67
N SER A 101 -1.29 13.57 -23.84
CA SER A 101 -0.46 14.77 -23.69
C SER A 101 0.94 14.45 -23.17
N LEU A 102 1.07 13.41 -22.33
CA LEU A 102 2.36 12.92 -21.84
C LEU A 102 3.22 12.29 -22.95
N PHE A 103 2.59 11.67 -23.95
CA PHE A 103 3.28 10.95 -25.03
C PHE A 103 3.86 11.87 -26.09
N ARG A 104 3.35 13.10 -26.20
CA ARG A 104 3.77 14.09 -27.23
C ARG A 104 5.26 14.40 -27.21
N HIS A 105 5.93 14.17 -26.09
CA HIS A 105 7.37 14.41 -25.94
C HIS A 105 8.25 13.31 -26.55
N HIS A 106 7.67 12.20 -27.01
CA HIS A 106 8.42 11.10 -27.63
C HIS A 106 8.08 11.02 -29.12
N GLU A 107 9.11 10.94 -29.96
CA GLU A 107 8.93 10.66 -31.38
C GLU A 107 8.16 9.36 -31.57
N THR A 108 7.08 9.41 -32.36
CA THR A 108 6.21 8.26 -32.60
C THR A 108 6.25 7.90 -34.08
N LYS A 109 6.86 6.77 -34.39
CA LYS A 109 6.73 6.12 -35.70
C LYS A 109 5.71 5.01 -35.57
N VAL A 110 4.57 5.13 -36.24
CA VAL A 110 3.47 4.18 -36.15
C VAL A 110 3.91 2.79 -36.62
N HIS A 111 3.63 1.75 -35.83
CA HIS A 111 3.94 0.38 -36.19
C HIS A 111 2.79 -0.25 -37.01
N SER A 112 2.93 -0.27 -38.34
CA SER A 112 1.84 -0.63 -39.27
C SER A 112 1.23 -2.01 -39.05
N LYS A 113 2.02 -3.03 -38.68
CA LYS A 113 1.49 -4.37 -38.39
C LYS A 113 0.59 -4.38 -37.14
N PHE A 114 0.94 -3.57 -36.14
CA PHE A 114 0.16 -3.45 -34.91
C PHE A 114 -1.12 -2.65 -35.17
N LEU A 115 -1.03 -1.57 -35.94
CA LEU A 115 -2.19 -0.83 -36.42
C LEU A 115 -3.18 -1.75 -37.16
N LEU A 116 -2.71 -2.59 -38.08
CA LEU A 116 -3.58 -3.52 -38.81
C LEU A 116 -4.29 -4.50 -37.87
N GLY A 117 -3.58 -5.04 -36.88
CA GLY A 117 -4.17 -5.89 -35.84
C GLY A 117 -5.23 -5.18 -35.01
N MET A 118 -4.98 -3.94 -34.60
CA MET A 118 -5.97 -3.11 -33.88
C MET A 118 -7.19 -2.78 -34.73
N LEU A 119 -7.02 -2.48 -36.02
CA LEU A 119 -8.13 -2.23 -36.93
C LEU A 119 -8.97 -3.50 -37.13
N ALA A 120 -8.34 -4.66 -37.29
CA ALA A 120 -9.03 -5.94 -37.38
C ALA A 120 -9.84 -6.23 -36.10
N TRP A 121 -9.27 -5.98 -34.92
CA TRP A 121 -9.99 -6.14 -33.65
C TRP A 121 -11.12 -5.12 -33.48
N ALA A 122 -10.90 -3.87 -33.87
CA ALA A 122 -11.92 -2.82 -33.84
C ALA A 122 -13.10 -3.18 -34.76
N LEU A 123 -12.86 -3.84 -35.91
CA LEU A 123 -13.93 -4.37 -36.75
C LEU A 123 -14.72 -5.46 -36.03
N VAL A 124 -14.06 -6.39 -35.32
CA VAL A 124 -14.73 -7.42 -34.53
C VAL A 124 -15.62 -6.80 -33.43
N ILE A 125 -15.08 -5.89 -32.63
CA ILE A 125 -15.85 -5.18 -31.59
C ILE A 125 -16.97 -4.35 -32.23
N GLY A 126 -16.71 -3.69 -33.35
CA GLY A 126 -17.69 -2.92 -34.09
C GLY A 126 -18.89 -3.78 -34.52
N GLN A 127 -18.63 -4.94 -35.12
CA GLN A 127 -19.67 -5.85 -35.58
C GLN A 127 -20.43 -6.53 -34.43
N LEU A 128 -19.72 -6.99 -33.39
CA LEU A 128 -20.35 -7.70 -32.28
C LEU A 128 -21.05 -6.78 -31.29
N CYS A 129 -20.51 -5.58 -31.04
CA CYS A 129 -21.00 -4.71 -29.98
C CYS A 129 -21.72 -3.46 -30.53
N PHE A 130 -21.10 -2.72 -31.43
CA PHE A 130 -21.60 -1.39 -31.83
C PHE A 130 -22.73 -1.44 -32.86
N VAL A 131 -22.67 -2.35 -33.84
CA VAL A 131 -23.72 -2.51 -34.86
C VAL A 131 -25.07 -2.88 -34.21
N PRO A 132 -25.14 -3.86 -33.30
CA PRO A 132 -26.39 -4.15 -32.59
C PRO A 132 -26.95 -2.96 -31.79
N MET A 133 -26.08 -2.11 -31.23
CA MET A 133 -26.49 -0.94 -30.44
C MET A 133 -26.95 0.26 -31.29
N LEU A 134 -26.71 0.24 -32.61
CA LEU A 134 -27.00 1.37 -33.51
C LEU A 134 -28.50 1.65 -33.66
N ALA A 135 -29.33 0.60 -33.58
CA ALA A 135 -30.78 0.72 -33.71
C ALA A 135 -31.42 1.42 -32.50
N ASP A 136 -30.96 1.07 -31.29
CA ASP A 136 -31.68 1.42 -30.05
C ASP A 136 -31.03 2.56 -29.26
N HIS A 137 -29.72 2.79 -29.38
CA HIS A 137 -28.96 3.66 -28.46
C HIS A 137 -27.88 4.53 -29.13
N ARG A 138 -28.30 5.48 -29.97
CA ARG A 138 -27.37 6.37 -30.72
C ARG A 138 -26.45 7.24 -29.85
N GLY A 139 -26.96 7.79 -28.75
CA GLY A 139 -26.16 8.63 -27.84
C GLY A 139 -25.02 7.88 -27.15
N PRO A 140 -25.31 6.80 -26.39
CA PRO A 140 -24.29 5.95 -25.76
C PRO A 140 -23.25 5.41 -26.76
N LEU A 141 -23.70 5.05 -27.98
CA LEU A 141 -22.80 4.57 -29.03
C LEU A 141 -21.73 5.59 -29.41
N VAL A 142 -22.09 6.87 -29.57
CA VAL A 142 -21.11 7.93 -29.91
C VAL A 142 -20.07 8.07 -28.80
N VAL A 143 -20.49 7.97 -27.53
CA VAL A 143 -19.58 8.02 -26.38
C VAL A 143 -18.63 6.83 -26.40
N PHE A 144 -19.13 5.61 -26.56
CA PHE A 144 -18.29 4.40 -26.60
C PHE A 144 -17.35 4.38 -27.80
N ALA A 145 -17.79 4.82 -28.97
CA ALA A 145 -16.94 4.91 -30.17
C ALA A 145 -15.83 5.95 -29.99
N SER A 146 -16.16 7.14 -29.47
CA SER A 146 -15.18 8.20 -29.21
C SER A 146 -14.17 7.78 -28.16
N TYR A 147 -14.63 7.15 -27.08
CA TYR A 147 -13.79 6.59 -26.04
C TYR A 147 -12.86 5.48 -26.58
N SER A 148 -13.42 4.52 -27.32
CA SER A 148 -12.67 3.41 -27.91
C SER A 148 -11.59 3.92 -28.88
N LEU A 149 -11.88 4.97 -29.65
CA LEU A 149 -10.89 5.63 -30.52
C LEU A 149 -9.76 6.26 -29.70
N LEU A 150 -10.08 6.97 -28.61
CA LEU A 150 -9.08 7.59 -27.73
C LEU A 150 -8.17 6.53 -27.09
N LEU A 151 -8.76 5.48 -26.50
CA LEU A 151 -8.01 4.37 -25.91
C LEU A 151 -7.17 3.66 -26.97
N SER A 152 -7.73 3.41 -28.15
CA SER A 152 -6.99 2.79 -29.27
C SER A 152 -5.78 3.64 -29.69
N THR A 153 -5.94 4.96 -29.72
CA THR A 153 -4.86 5.90 -30.04
C THR A 153 -3.78 5.89 -28.96
N CYS A 154 -4.15 5.83 -27.68
CA CYS A 154 -3.19 5.69 -26.58
C CYS A 154 -2.38 4.40 -26.71
N THR A 155 -3.05 3.27 -26.92
CA THR A 155 -2.42 1.96 -27.06
C THR A 155 -1.52 1.88 -28.29
N LEU A 156 -2.00 2.34 -29.44
CA LEU A 156 -1.20 2.39 -30.66
C LEU A 156 0.05 3.26 -30.47
N THR A 157 -0.09 4.42 -29.86
CA THR A 157 1.04 5.34 -29.61
C THR A 157 2.04 4.71 -28.66
N ALA A 158 1.60 4.19 -27.51
CA ALA A 158 2.48 3.59 -26.51
C ALA A 158 3.24 2.36 -27.05
N VAL A 159 2.55 1.46 -27.75
CA VAL A 159 3.17 0.26 -28.35
C VAL A 159 4.09 0.64 -29.51
N SER A 160 3.69 1.60 -30.36
CA SER A 160 4.54 2.07 -31.46
C SER A 160 5.82 2.75 -30.95
N GLN A 161 5.73 3.54 -29.89
CA GLN A 161 6.90 4.14 -29.24
C GLN A 161 7.83 3.08 -28.64
N PHE A 162 7.29 1.97 -28.10
CA PHE A 162 8.13 0.87 -27.63
C PHE A 162 8.81 0.11 -28.78
N LEU A 163 8.07 -0.24 -29.84
CA LEU A 163 8.58 -1.07 -30.94
C LEU A 163 9.50 -0.29 -31.90
N ASN A 164 9.18 0.97 -32.17
CA ASN A 164 9.88 1.80 -33.15
C ASN A 164 10.64 2.98 -32.51
N GLY A 165 10.71 3.06 -31.18
CA GLY A 165 11.38 4.13 -30.45
C GLY A 165 12.90 4.14 -30.68
N SER A 166 13.51 5.30 -30.47
CA SER A 166 14.96 5.47 -30.55
C SER A 166 15.67 4.73 -29.40
N LYS A 167 16.87 4.16 -29.65
CA LYS A 167 17.71 3.52 -28.63
C LYS A 167 18.13 4.46 -27.48
N SER A 168 18.01 5.78 -27.65
CA SER A 168 18.28 6.79 -26.62
C SER A 168 17.18 6.93 -25.56
N GLN A 169 16.00 6.33 -25.79
CA GLN A 169 14.87 6.38 -24.86
C GLN A 169 14.95 5.25 -23.83
N ASN A 170 14.40 5.45 -22.63
CA ASN A 170 14.33 4.41 -21.62
C ASN A 170 13.40 3.27 -22.07
N LYS A 171 14.00 2.23 -22.67
CA LYS A 171 13.31 1.08 -23.24
C LYS A 171 12.45 0.32 -22.23
N GLU A 172 12.88 0.22 -20.97
CA GLU A 172 12.11 -0.45 -19.92
C GLU A 172 10.84 0.32 -19.59
N GLY A 173 10.94 1.64 -19.39
CA GLY A 173 9.77 2.49 -19.14
C GLY A 173 8.74 2.43 -20.27
N LEU A 174 9.22 2.47 -21.52
CA LEU A 174 8.37 2.33 -22.71
C LEU A 174 7.68 0.96 -22.77
N LEU A 175 8.39 -0.12 -22.42
CA LEU A 175 7.81 -1.48 -22.37
C LEU A 175 6.66 -1.56 -21.37
N TYR A 176 6.88 -1.13 -20.11
CA TYR A 176 5.84 -1.20 -19.09
C TYR A 176 4.64 -0.34 -19.45
N ARG A 177 4.87 0.85 -20.02
CA ARG A 177 3.78 1.69 -20.53
C ARG A 177 2.99 1.00 -21.64
N ALA A 178 3.68 0.37 -22.60
CA ALA A 178 3.04 -0.37 -23.68
C ALA A 178 2.21 -1.55 -23.15
N ILE A 179 2.75 -2.33 -22.20
CA ILE A 179 2.01 -3.40 -21.51
C ILE A 179 0.78 -2.82 -20.80
N GLY A 180 0.93 -1.70 -20.11
CA GLY A 180 -0.16 -1.04 -19.39
C GLY A 180 -1.34 -0.68 -20.31
N PHE A 181 -1.10 0.05 -21.40
CA PHE A 181 -2.18 0.39 -22.34
C PHE A 181 -2.74 -0.81 -23.09
N PHE A 182 -1.91 -1.82 -23.37
CA PHE A 182 -2.40 -3.05 -23.98
C PHE A 182 -3.35 -3.82 -23.04
N LEU A 183 -3.02 -3.92 -21.75
CA LEU A 183 -3.91 -4.49 -20.73
C LEU A 183 -5.20 -3.68 -20.55
N PHE A 184 -5.12 -2.35 -20.60
CA PHE A 184 -6.30 -1.49 -20.55
C PHE A 184 -7.20 -1.75 -21.76
N TYR A 185 -6.62 -1.87 -22.96
CA TYR A 185 -7.36 -2.20 -24.17
C TYR A 185 -8.06 -3.57 -24.09
N ILE A 186 -7.41 -4.57 -23.49
CA ILE A 186 -8.02 -5.88 -23.22
C ILE A 186 -9.15 -5.76 -22.21
N SER A 187 -8.94 -5.08 -21.07
CA SER A 187 -9.95 -4.81 -20.04
C SER A 187 -11.24 -4.31 -20.68
N ASP A 188 -11.14 -3.27 -21.49
CA ASP A 188 -12.32 -2.58 -21.99
C ASP A 188 -12.96 -3.30 -23.18
N SER A 189 -12.17 -4.09 -23.92
CA SER A 189 -12.72 -5.02 -24.92
C SER A 189 -13.58 -6.09 -24.24
N VAL A 190 -13.09 -6.68 -23.14
CA VAL A 190 -13.85 -7.66 -22.35
C VAL A 190 -15.08 -7.02 -21.71
N LEU A 191 -14.96 -5.79 -21.19
CA LEU A 191 -16.09 -5.04 -20.62
C LEU A 191 -17.19 -4.83 -21.67
N MET A 192 -16.84 -4.40 -22.89
CA MET A 192 -17.81 -4.22 -23.97
C MET A 192 -18.47 -5.53 -24.42
N LEU A 193 -17.68 -6.60 -24.57
CA LEU A 193 -18.22 -7.92 -24.93
C LEU A 193 -19.12 -8.47 -23.83
N SER A 194 -18.82 -8.20 -22.56
CA SER A 194 -19.66 -8.62 -21.45
C SER A 194 -20.96 -7.81 -21.37
N HIS A 195 -20.88 -6.49 -21.56
CA HIS A 195 -22.05 -5.60 -21.59
C HIS A 195 -23.06 -5.98 -22.68
N THR A 196 -22.56 -6.48 -23.81
CA THR A 196 -23.38 -6.94 -24.95
C THR A 196 -23.75 -8.42 -24.88
N GLY A 197 -23.32 -9.14 -23.84
CA GLY A 197 -23.70 -10.53 -23.58
C GLY A 197 -22.85 -11.60 -24.28
N TYR A 198 -21.83 -11.21 -25.04
CA TYR A 198 -20.92 -12.12 -25.75
C TYR A 198 -19.82 -12.73 -24.85
N TRP A 199 -19.48 -12.09 -23.73
CA TRP A 199 -18.50 -12.62 -22.77
C TRP A 199 -19.13 -12.89 -21.40
N LYS A 200 -19.12 -14.16 -20.96
CA LYS A 200 -19.75 -14.62 -19.72
C LYS A 200 -18.78 -15.17 -18.67
N LEU A 201 -17.53 -15.41 -19.04
CA LEU A 201 -16.56 -16.05 -18.14
C LEU A 201 -15.89 -15.01 -17.23
N ALA A 202 -16.30 -14.98 -15.96
CA ALA A 202 -15.75 -14.12 -14.91
C ALA A 202 -15.45 -12.68 -15.36
N PRO A 203 -16.42 -11.97 -15.99
CA PRO A 203 -16.17 -10.69 -16.65
C PRO A 203 -15.58 -9.64 -15.72
N SER A 204 -16.17 -9.44 -14.55
CA SER A 204 -15.71 -8.44 -13.58
C SER A 204 -14.29 -8.74 -13.07
N PHE A 205 -13.93 -10.01 -12.92
CA PHE A 205 -12.55 -10.40 -12.57
C PHE A 205 -11.56 -10.10 -13.69
N CYS A 206 -11.84 -10.51 -14.93
CA CYS A 206 -10.97 -10.24 -16.06
C CYS A 206 -10.79 -8.74 -16.31
N VAL A 207 -11.88 -7.97 -16.30
CA VAL A 207 -11.88 -6.51 -16.47
C VAL A 207 -11.04 -5.86 -15.37
N LEU A 208 -11.38 -6.10 -14.09
CA LEU A 208 -10.73 -5.35 -13.00
C LEU A 208 -9.28 -5.77 -12.77
N SER A 209 -8.92 -7.05 -12.93
CA SER A 209 -7.53 -7.49 -12.81
C SER A 209 -6.63 -6.90 -13.90
N THR A 210 -7.10 -6.87 -15.15
CA THR A 210 -6.36 -6.27 -16.27
C THR A 210 -6.31 -4.75 -16.14
N TYR A 211 -7.40 -4.10 -15.72
CA TYR A 211 -7.49 -2.67 -15.45
C TYR A 211 -6.53 -2.19 -14.34
N TYR A 212 -6.58 -2.79 -13.15
CA TYR A 212 -5.69 -2.36 -12.07
C TYR A 212 -4.22 -2.60 -12.40
N THR A 213 -3.91 -3.71 -13.07
CA THR A 213 -2.54 -3.97 -13.55
C THR A 213 -2.11 -2.95 -14.60
N ALA A 214 -3.02 -2.57 -15.50
CA ALA A 214 -2.80 -1.53 -16.50
C ALA A 214 -2.46 -0.19 -15.85
N GLN A 215 -3.27 0.30 -14.91
CA GLN A 215 -3.05 1.59 -14.25
C GLN A 215 -1.69 1.66 -13.53
N TYR A 216 -1.31 0.58 -12.85
CA TYR A 216 0.00 0.50 -12.21
C TYR A 216 1.14 0.56 -13.23
N PHE A 217 1.06 -0.22 -14.32
CA PHE A 217 2.11 -0.22 -15.35
C PHE A 217 2.17 1.06 -16.18
N ILE A 218 1.05 1.75 -16.39
CA ILE A 218 1.03 3.07 -17.02
C ILE A 218 1.79 4.07 -16.14
N LEU A 219 1.49 4.13 -14.84
CA LEU A 219 2.22 5.00 -13.92
C LEU A 219 3.71 4.60 -13.87
N TYR A 220 4.01 3.32 -13.66
CA TYR A 220 5.37 2.83 -13.55
C TYR A 220 6.19 3.13 -14.80
N GLY A 221 5.69 2.79 -15.98
CA GLY A 221 6.39 3.00 -17.24
C GLY A 221 6.72 4.48 -17.52
N ASN A 222 5.83 5.40 -17.17
CA ASN A 222 6.08 6.83 -17.34
C ASN A 222 7.01 7.43 -16.27
N THR A 223 7.14 6.79 -15.12
CA THR A 223 7.94 7.30 -14.00
C THR A 223 9.36 6.72 -13.94
N MET A 224 9.72 5.75 -14.78
CA MET A 224 11.06 5.14 -14.78
C MET A 224 12.23 6.07 -15.24
N ALA A 225 12.08 7.39 -15.25
CA ALA A 225 13.08 8.30 -15.83
C ALA A 225 14.14 8.87 -14.85
N VAL A 226 13.94 8.85 -13.52
CA VAL A 226 14.94 9.43 -12.59
C VAL A 226 14.96 8.67 -11.24
N PRO A 227 16.14 8.35 -10.68
CA PRO A 227 16.25 7.80 -9.34
C PRO A 227 15.97 8.89 -8.28
N THR A 228 14.73 8.98 -7.81
CA THR A 228 14.42 9.79 -6.62
C THR A 228 13.99 8.89 -5.48
N MET A 229 14.76 8.89 -4.39
CA MET A 229 14.43 8.06 -3.25
C MET A 229 13.19 8.60 -2.52
N LEU A 230 12.35 7.71 -1.98
CA LEU A 230 11.24 8.11 -1.11
C LEU A 230 11.82 8.81 0.11
N SER A 231 11.44 10.07 0.31
CA SER A 231 11.78 10.78 1.53
C SER A 231 11.05 10.15 2.74
N PRO A 232 11.58 10.31 3.97
CA PRO A 232 10.93 9.80 5.18
C PRO A 232 9.50 10.28 5.34
N ALA A 233 9.24 11.54 4.97
CA ALA A 233 7.90 12.12 4.98
C ALA A 233 6.94 11.38 4.02
N GLN A 234 7.40 10.96 2.85
CA GLN A 234 6.59 10.19 1.91
C GLN A 234 6.34 8.77 2.42
N CYS A 235 7.34 8.11 3.01
CA CYS A 235 7.15 6.81 3.67
C CYS A 235 6.09 6.89 4.77
N LEU A 236 6.15 7.94 5.60
CA LEU A 236 5.16 8.19 6.65
C LEU A 236 3.78 8.54 6.10
N ALA A 237 3.69 9.25 4.98
CA ALA A 237 2.42 9.54 4.34
C ALA A 237 1.75 8.26 3.82
N ILE A 238 2.52 7.36 3.19
CA ILE A 238 2.02 6.05 2.71
C ILE A 238 1.60 5.18 3.90
N TYR A 239 2.46 5.07 4.91
CA TYR A 239 2.16 4.31 6.13
C TYR A 239 0.95 4.87 6.88
N GLY A 240 0.91 6.19 7.10
CA GLY A 240 -0.17 6.89 7.76
C GLY A 240 -1.49 6.76 7.01
N GLY A 241 -1.47 6.90 5.68
CA GLY A 241 -2.64 6.67 4.83
C GLY A 241 -3.18 5.24 4.95
N SER A 242 -2.30 4.23 4.91
CA SER A 242 -2.70 2.83 5.11
C SER A 242 -3.24 2.55 6.51
N THR A 243 -2.67 3.18 7.54
CA THR A 243 -3.11 3.08 8.94
C THR A 243 -4.47 3.74 9.14
N LEU A 244 -4.70 4.91 8.54
CA LEU A 244 -5.97 5.62 8.58
C LEU A 244 -7.08 4.82 7.89
N LEU A 245 -6.77 4.20 6.75
CA LEU A 245 -7.71 3.32 6.07
C LEU A 245 -8.04 2.11 6.96
N ALA A 246 -7.04 1.47 7.56
CA ALA A 246 -7.27 0.41 8.52
C ALA A 246 -8.14 0.88 9.70
N TYR A 247 -7.91 2.09 10.23
CA TYR A 247 -8.68 2.68 11.32
C TYR A 247 -10.16 2.86 10.96
N ILE A 248 -10.46 3.45 9.80
CA ILE A 248 -11.84 3.71 9.35
C ILE A 248 -12.60 2.40 9.22
N GLU A 249 -12.00 1.43 8.54
CA GLU A 249 -12.67 0.19 8.13
C GLU A 249 -12.87 -0.80 9.26
N THR A 250 -11.95 -0.80 10.21
CA THR A 250 -12.09 -1.56 11.44
C THR A 250 -12.97 -0.85 12.46
N SER A 251 -13.71 0.19 12.07
CA SER A 251 -14.57 0.99 12.96
C SER A 251 -13.78 1.48 14.16
N LYS A 252 -12.73 2.27 13.89
CA LYS A 252 -11.77 2.77 14.89
C LYS A 252 -10.98 1.65 15.56
N PHE A 253 -10.51 0.65 14.80
CA PHE A 253 -9.80 -0.51 15.33
C PHE A 253 -10.58 -1.42 16.28
N GLU A 254 -11.90 -1.29 16.37
CA GLU A 254 -12.74 -2.15 17.21
C GLU A 254 -13.01 -3.52 16.57
N LYS A 255 -13.16 -3.57 15.25
CA LYS A 255 -13.40 -4.80 14.48
C LYS A 255 -12.08 -5.47 14.11
N ASN A 256 -12.07 -6.80 14.14
CA ASN A 256 -10.91 -7.58 13.70
C ASN A 256 -11.01 -7.84 12.20
N HIS A 257 -10.18 -7.15 11.42
CA HIS A 257 -10.02 -7.41 9.99
C HIS A 257 -8.56 -7.80 9.73
N HIS A 258 -8.31 -9.11 9.61
CA HIS A 258 -6.97 -9.68 9.82
C HIS A 258 -5.90 -9.12 8.88
N VAL A 259 -6.22 -9.09 7.58
CA VAL A 259 -5.32 -8.58 6.54
C VAL A 259 -5.14 -7.07 6.66
N LEU A 260 -6.24 -6.35 6.92
CA LEU A 260 -6.24 -4.89 6.91
C LEU A 260 -5.46 -4.30 8.09
N LEU A 261 -5.54 -4.93 9.26
CA LEU A 261 -4.73 -4.55 10.43
C LEU A 261 -3.23 -4.84 10.21
N SER A 262 -2.90 -5.85 9.41
CA SER A 262 -1.50 -6.24 9.17
C SER A 262 -0.86 -5.43 8.04
N ALA A 263 -1.66 -4.95 7.08
CA ALA A 263 -1.20 -4.28 5.87
C ALA A 263 -0.30 -3.05 6.12
N PRO A 264 -0.59 -2.13 7.07
CA PRO A 264 0.28 -0.98 7.32
C PRO A 264 1.71 -1.39 7.71
N LEU A 265 1.87 -2.48 8.46
CA LEU A 265 3.18 -2.97 8.89
C LEU A 265 3.92 -3.70 7.77
N VAL A 266 3.22 -4.44 6.90
CA VAL A 266 3.81 -4.99 5.67
C VAL A 266 4.32 -3.87 4.78
N ILE A 267 3.53 -2.81 4.61
CA ILE A 267 3.93 -1.61 3.88
C ILE A 267 5.16 -0.98 4.53
N LEU A 268 5.18 -0.81 5.85
CA LEU A 268 6.33 -0.24 6.57
C LEU A 268 7.61 -1.09 6.43
N ALA A 269 7.47 -2.42 6.44
CA ALA A 269 8.58 -3.34 6.20
C ALA A 269 9.19 -3.15 4.80
N MET A 270 8.35 -3.02 3.77
CA MET A 270 8.80 -2.78 2.39
C MET A 270 9.38 -1.38 2.19
N LEU A 271 8.77 -0.36 2.82
CA LEU A 271 9.33 0.98 2.84
C LEU A 271 10.72 0.99 3.50
N SER A 272 10.92 0.20 4.56
CA SER A 272 12.23 0.01 5.19
C SER A 272 13.24 -0.62 4.23
N LEU A 273 12.87 -1.64 3.45
CA LEU A 273 13.75 -2.20 2.41
C LEU A 273 14.09 -1.21 1.28
N ALA A 274 13.30 -0.15 1.14
CA ALA A 274 13.48 0.87 0.12
C ALA A 274 14.32 2.08 0.59
N THR A 275 14.78 2.11 1.84
CA THR A 275 15.64 3.18 2.40
C THR A 275 17.13 2.98 2.08
N THR A 276 17.92 4.03 2.37
CA THR A 276 19.38 4.08 2.27
C THR A 276 20.12 3.50 3.47
N MET A 277 19.40 3.07 4.51
CA MET A 277 19.99 2.51 5.72
C MET A 277 21.05 1.45 5.40
N ASN A 278 22.07 1.36 6.25
CA ASN A 278 23.03 0.26 6.23
C ASN A 278 22.30 -1.09 6.03
N PRO A 279 22.77 -1.98 5.13
CA PRO A 279 22.05 -3.22 4.80
C PRO A 279 21.62 -4.03 6.01
N LYS A 280 22.48 -4.15 7.03
CA LYS A 280 22.17 -4.91 8.25
C LYS A 280 21.00 -4.29 9.03
N ALA A 281 21.07 -2.98 9.29
CA ALA A 281 20.01 -2.24 9.98
C ALA A 281 18.71 -2.27 9.15
N ARG A 282 18.83 -2.10 7.83
CA ARG A 282 17.71 -2.12 6.89
C ARG A 282 16.93 -3.43 6.91
N PHE A 283 17.62 -4.56 6.76
CA PHE A 283 16.99 -5.87 6.79
C PHE A 283 16.41 -6.21 8.16
N ALA A 284 17.13 -5.92 9.24
CA ALA A 284 16.64 -6.17 10.60
C ALA A 284 15.39 -5.32 10.92
N THR A 285 15.37 -4.05 10.51
CA THR A 285 14.19 -3.17 10.65
C THR A 285 13.00 -3.69 9.86
N ALA A 286 13.22 -4.05 8.59
CA ALA A 286 12.16 -4.62 7.75
C ALA A 286 11.59 -5.91 8.32
N MET A 287 12.46 -6.83 8.80
CA MET A 287 12.03 -8.07 9.44
C MET A 287 11.28 -7.84 10.73
N SER A 288 11.66 -6.83 11.52
CA SER A 288 10.91 -6.45 12.71
C SER A 288 9.46 -6.08 12.36
N PHE A 289 9.26 -5.18 11.39
CA PHE A 289 7.92 -4.78 10.97
C PHE A 289 7.12 -5.92 10.32
N LEU A 290 7.78 -6.79 9.55
CA LEU A 290 7.12 -7.96 8.98
C LEU A 290 6.66 -8.94 10.07
N MET A 291 7.49 -9.20 11.09
CA MET A 291 7.12 -10.06 12.22
C MET A 291 6.01 -9.42 13.07
N SER A 292 6.03 -8.10 13.26
CA SER A 292 4.92 -7.36 13.87
C SER A 292 3.64 -7.50 13.05
N ALA A 293 3.71 -7.47 11.71
CA ALA A 293 2.54 -7.66 10.84
C ALA A 293 1.92 -9.05 11.03
N ILE A 294 2.76 -10.09 11.06
CA ILE A 294 2.33 -11.47 11.30
C ILE A 294 1.75 -11.61 12.71
N ALA A 295 2.36 -10.97 13.72
CA ALA A 295 1.85 -10.93 15.08
C ALA A 295 0.46 -10.29 15.15
N THR A 296 0.27 -9.14 14.50
CA THR A 296 -1.02 -8.43 14.40
C THR A 296 -2.08 -9.28 13.68
N TYR A 297 -1.69 -10.00 12.62
CA TYR A 297 -2.57 -10.98 11.96
C TYR A 297 -3.05 -12.03 12.95
N PHE A 298 -2.13 -12.77 13.59
CA PHE A 298 -2.50 -13.83 14.53
C PHE A 298 -3.28 -13.31 15.73
N GLN A 299 -2.94 -12.14 16.23
CA GLN A 299 -3.67 -11.48 17.30
C GLN A 299 -5.12 -11.16 16.90
N SER A 300 -5.33 -10.74 15.66
CA SER A 300 -6.68 -10.43 15.19
C SER A 300 -7.54 -11.69 14.97
N VAL A 301 -6.90 -12.82 14.64
CA VAL A 301 -7.55 -14.15 14.52
C VAL A 301 -7.85 -14.72 15.90
N ASN A 302 -6.86 -14.69 16.79
CA ASN A 302 -6.96 -15.17 18.16
C ASN A 302 -6.37 -14.13 19.12
N ARG A 303 -7.26 -13.43 19.82
CA ARG A 303 -6.93 -12.24 20.64
C ARG A 303 -5.90 -12.49 21.73
N THR A 304 -5.87 -13.69 22.30
CA THR A 304 -5.00 -14.09 23.41
C THR A 304 -4.01 -15.19 23.01
N GLY A 305 -3.81 -15.39 21.70
CA GLY A 305 -3.02 -16.50 21.18
C GLY A 305 -1.52 -16.36 21.49
N PRO A 306 -0.86 -17.40 22.05
CA PRO A 306 0.58 -17.40 22.32
C PRO A 306 1.41 -17.13 21.06
N THR A 307 0.89 -17.54 19.90
CA THR A 307 1.50 -17.29 18.58
C THR A 307 1.76 -15.80 18.32
N SER A 308 0.81 -14.93 18.65
CA SER A 308 0.99 -13.48 18.44
C SER A 308 2.12 -12.92 19.31
N ALA A 309 2.19 -13.34 20.58
CA ALA A 309 3.24 -12.92 21.50
C ALA A 309 4.63 -13.42 21.09
N ILE A 310 4.73 -14.63 20.54
CA ILE A 310 5.97 -15.16 19.95
C ILE A 310 6.44 -14.26 18.80
N PHE A 311 5.56 -13.93 17.85
CA PHE A 311 5.95 -13.09 16.71
C PHE A 311 6.28 -11.65 17.12
N TYR A 312 5.58 -11.05 18.10
CA TYR A 312 5.98 -9.76 18.66
C TYR A 312 7.34 -9.82 19.36
N THR A 313 7.66 -10.90 20.06
CA THR A 313 8.98 -11.11 20.66
C THR A 313 10.06 -11.18 19.59
N ILE A 314 9.84 -11.95 18.52
CA ILE A 314 10.77 -12.05 17.39
C ILE A 314 10.94 -10.68 16.71
N ALA A 315 9.84 -9.92 16.55
CA ALA A 315 9.89 -8.57 16.03
C ALA A 315 10.76 -7.64 16.87
N ASN A 316 10.64 -7.72 18.20
CA ASN A 316 11.46 -6.96 19.14
C ASN A 316 12.95 -7.34 19.05
N VAL A 317 13.26 -8.63 18.92
CA VAL A 317 14.63 -9.11 18.75
C VAL A 317 15.25 -8.57 17.46
N PHE A 318 14.54 -8.64 16.33
CA PHE A 318 15.00 -8.06 15.07
C PHE A 318 15.17 -6.54 15.18
N TYR A 319 14.26 -5.84 15.86
CA TYR A 319 14.38 -4.41 16.06
C TYR A 319 15.65 -4.07 16.87
N TYR A 320 15.90 -4.77 17.98
CA TYR A 320 17.14 -4.60 18.74
C TYR A 320 18.39 -4.83 17.86
N PHE A 321 18.40 -5.89 17.05
CA PHE A 321 19.52 -6.16 16.15
C PHE A 321 19.73 -5.08 15.08
N SER A 322 18.71 -4.30 14.73
CA SER A 322 18.85 -3.21 13.77
C SER A 322 19.72 -2.06 14.25
N TYR A 323 19.84 -1.85 15.57
CA TYR A 323 20.59 -0.72 16.15
C TYR A 323 21.55 -1.13 17.27
N ARG A 324 21.71 -2.42 17.58
CA ARG A 324 22.59 -2.86 18.68
C ARG A 324 24.03 -2.33 18.58
N ASP A 325 24.53 -2.15 17.36
CA ASP A 325 25.93 -1.78 17.13
C ASP A 325 26.20 -0.31 17.52
N ILE A 326 25.17 0.54 17.61
CA ILE A 326 25.28 1.92 18.12
C ILE A 326 25.10 2.01 19.64
N VAL A 327 24.68 0.95 20.32
CA VAL A 327 24.51 0.91 21.78
C VAL A 327 25.86 0.62 22.43
N THR A 328 26.59 1.66 22.82
CA THR A 328 27.92 1.53 23.42
C THR A 328 27.91 1.27 24.92
N LYS A 329 26.97 1.91 25.65
CA LYS A 329 26.81 1.80 27.10
C LYS A 329 25.34 1.75 27.47
N VAL A 330 24.95 0.74 28.25
CA VAL A 330 23.61 0.63 28.82
C VAL A 330 23.62 1.19 30.25
N SER A 331 22.67 2.06 30.57
CA SER A 331 22.56 2.73 31.86
C SER A 331 21.90 1.81 32.89
N SER A 332 22.63 1.40 33.92
CA SER A 332 22.12 0.51 34.98
C SER A 332 20.87 1.05 35.68
N PRO A 333 20.75 2.35 36.02
CA PRO A 333 19.54 2.91 36.61
C PRO A 333 18.30 2.78 35.71
N ILE A 334 18.48 2.94 34.39
CA ILE A 334 17.40 2.82 33.41
C ILE A 334 16.93 1.38 33.27
N ILE A 335 17.87 0.42 33.23
CA ILE A 335 17.53 -1.01 33.22
C ILE A 335 16.72 -1.36 34.47
N PHE A 336 17.17 -0.91 35.64
CA PHE A 336 16.49 -1.18 36.90
C PHE A 336 15.07 -0.61 36.90
N LEU A 337 14.89 0.65 36.46
CA LEU A 337 13.57 1.27 36.36
C LEU A 337 12.65 0.50 35.40
N ALA A 338 13.13 0.16 34.21
CA ALA A 338 12.34 -0.58 33.22
C ALA A 338 11.97 -1.99 33.73
N PHE A 339 12.89 -2.64 34.44
CA PHE A 339 12.64 -3.92 35.11
C PHE A 339 11.56 -3.79 36.19
N CYS A 340 11.67 -2.82 37.11
CA CYS A 340 10.68 -2.60 38.16
C CYS A 340 9.28 -2.33 37.59
N LEU A 341 9.18 -1.51 36.54
CA LEU A 341 7.91 -1.22 35.87
C LEU A 341 7.30 -2.50 35.29
N SER A 342 8.07 -3.28 34.53
CA SER A 342 7.56 -4.53 33.94
C SER A 342 7.34 -5.64 34.95
N PHE A 343 8.09 -5.68 36.04
CA PHE A 343 7.85 -6.61 37.14
C PHE A 343 6.52 -6.28 37.85
N GLY A 344 6.23 -5.00 38.09
CA GLY A 344 4.92 -4.58 38.59
C GLY A 344 3.77 -5.00 37.68
N GLN A 345 3.96 -4.88 36.35
CA GLN A 345 2.98 -5.38 35.37
C GLN A 345 2.81 -6.89 35.43
N PHE A 346 3.92 -7.64 35.53
CA PHE A 346 3.90 -9.09 35.68
C PHE A 346 3.11 -9.51 36.93
N LEU A 347 3.38 -8.89 38.07
CA LEU A 347 2.65 -9.18 39.31
C LEU A 347 1.15 -8.89 39.17
N HIS A 348 0.78 -7.78 38.52
CA HIS A 348 -0.62 -7.38 38.41
C HIS A 348 -1.43 -8.20 37.39
N LEU A 349 -0.81 -8.68 36.31
CA LEU A 349 -1.50 -9.34 35.19
C LEU A 349 -1.29 -10.85 35.13
N ILE A 350 -0.11 -11.32 35.51
CA ILE A 350 0.37 -12.67 35.18
C ILE A 350 0.32 -13.58 36.40
N GLN A 351 0.22 -13.08 37.62
CA GLN A 351 0.18 -13.93 38.83
C GLN A 351 -0.94 -14.98 38.75
N ASP A 352 -2.17 -14.55 38.45
CA ASP A 352 -3.31 -15.46 38.34
C ASP A 352 -3.18 -16.38 37.10
N LEU A 353 -2.60 -15.84 36.01
CA LEU A 353 -2.39 -16.59 34.77
C LEU A 353 -1.28 -17.64 34.90
N LEU A 354 -0.28 -17.43 35.76
CA LEU A 354 0.82 -18.37 35.99
C LEU A 354 0.31 -19.65 36.63
N VAL A 355 -0.67 -19.52 37.53
CA VAL A 355 -1.34 -20.66 38.18
C VAL A 355 -2.27 -21.37 37.19
N ALA A 356 -3.03 -20.61 36.39
CA ALA A 356 -4.03 -21.19 35.49
C ALA A 356 -3.44 -21.77 34.19
N ILE A 357 -2.51 -21.05 33.54
CA ILE A 357 -1.97 -21.35 32.21
C ILE A 357 -0.47 -20.98 32.16
N PRO A 358 0.42 -21.74 32.82
CA PRO A 358 1.84 -21.39 33.00
C PRO A 358 2.58 -21.20 31.68
N PHE A 359 2.21 -21.96 30.64
CA PHE A 359 2.80 -21.83 29.31
C PHE A 359 2.56 -20.45 28.68
N LEU A 360 1.30 -19.98 28.71
CA LEU A 360 0.94 -18.66 28.18
C LEU A 360 1.59 -17.55 29.01
N ALA A 361 1.54 -17.66 30.34
CA ALA A 361 2.20 -16.73 31.25
C ALA A 361 3.71 -16.60 30.95
N THR A 362 4.39 -17.71 30.69
CA THR A 362 5.82 -17.72 30.32
C THR A 362 6.06 -16.95 29.02
N ILE A 363 5.27 -17.22 27.98
CA ILE A 363 5.39 -16.53 26.68
C ILE A 363 5.16 -15.02 26.82
N LEU A 364 4.14 -14.62 27.58
CA LEU A 364 3.85 -13.20 27.84
C LEU A 364 4.94 -12.52 28.65
N THR A 365 5.56 -13.24 29.58
CA THR A 365 6.72 -12.75 30.35
C THR A 365 7.93 -12.50 29.45
N ILE A 366 8.20 -13.42 28.53
CA ILE A 366 9.27 -13.25 27.53
C ILE A 366 8.99 -12.04 26.63
N LEU A 367 7.73 -11.85 26.20
CA LEU A 367 7.32 -10.69 25.43
C LEU A 367 7.59 -9.38 26.20
N LEU A 368 7.15 -9.28 27.46
CA LEU A 368 7.39 -8.10 28.28
C LEU A 368 8.90 -7.85 28.49
N ALA A 369 9.68 -8.89 28.76
CA ALA A 369 11.13 -8.79 28.90
C ALA A 369 11.80 -8.26 27.62
N SER A 370 11.31 -8.67 26.44
CA SER A 370 11.83 -8.16 25.16
C SER A 370 11.54 -6.66 24.96
N HIS A 371 10.39 -6.15 25.43
CA HIS A 371 10.10 -4.72 25.43
C HIS A 371 10.98 -3.94 26.42
N VAL A 372 11.24 -4.49 27.61
CA VAL A 372 12.18 -3.91 28.59
C VAL A 372 13.56 -3.73 27.98
N LEU A 373 14.05 -4.73 27.24
CA LEU A 373 15.34 -4.66 26.57
C LEU A 373 15.39 -3.50 25.56
N ILE A 374 14.37 -3.37 24.70
CA ILE A 374 14.30 -2.26 23.72
C ILE A 374 14.21 -0.92 24.43
N LEU A 375 13.36 -0.81 25.45
CA LEU A 375 13.16 0.43 26.20
C LEU A 375 14.46 0.85 26.89
N ALA A 376 15.13 -0.07 27.60
CA ALA A 376 16.36 0.21 28.31
C ALA A 376 17.50 0.62 27.37
N THR A 377 17.64 -0.06 26.23
CA THR A 377 18.68 0.25 25.23
C THR A 377 18.37 1.56 24.50
N SER A 378 17.11 1.85 24.18
CA SER A 378 16.69 3.11 23.55
C SER A 378 16.86 4.31 24.48
N ALA A 379 16.51 4.16 25.75
CA ALA A 379 16.70 5.19 26.77
C ALA A 379 18.19 5.41 27.06
N SER A 380 19.00 4.34 27.06
CA SER A 380 20.46 4.45 27.19
C SER A 380 21.10 5.17 26.00
N LEU A 381 20.62 4.95 24.77
CA LEU A 381 21.06 5.72 23.60
C LEU A 381 20.67 7.19 23.70
N CYS A 382 19.49 7.50 24.24
CA CYS A 382 19.06 8.87 24.44
C CYS A 382 19.92 9.59 25.50
N GLN A 383 20.35 8.88 26.55
CA GLN A 383 21.19 9.43 27.61
C GLN A 383 22.67 9.53 27.20
N ASN A 384 23.21 8.49 26.58
CA ASN A 384 24.65 8.32 26.35
C ASN A 384 25.09 8.52 24.89
N GLY A 385 24.16 8.83 23.98
CA GLY A 385 24.45 9.03 22.56
C GLY A 385 25.44 10.18 22.32
N GLN A 386 26.06 10.21 21.13
CA GLN A 386 27.06 11.24 20.79
C GLN A 386 26.43 12.64 20.88
N HIS A 387 26.87 13.43 21.86
CA HIS A 387 26.45 14.81 22.04
C HIS A 387 27.22 15.67 21.02
N GLY A 388 26.57 16.02 19.91
CA GLY A 388 27.16 16.86 18.86
C GLY A 388 26.51 16.69 17.49
N ASP A 389 25.94 15.52 17.23
CA ASP A 389 25.17 15.24 16.00
C ASP A 389 23.67 15.39 16.29
N TYR A 390 23.06 16.42 15.67
CA TYR A 390 21.64 16.73 15.83
C TYR A 390 20.75 15.56 15.36
N ASP A 391 21.12 14.91 14.25
CA ASP A 391 20.33 13.83 13.67
C ASP A 391 20.41 12.57 14.55
N ALA A 392 21.60 12.26 15.10
CA ALA A 392 21.76 11.17 16.05
C ALA A 392 20.93 11.34 17.33
N ARG A 393 20.84 12.58 17.85
CA ARG A 393 20.02 12.90 19.04
C ARG A 393 18.53 12.81 18.72
N GLN A 394 18.10 13.30 17.56
CA GLN A 394 16.71 13.16 17.15
C GLN A 394 16.34 11.70 16.95
N ALA A 395 17.21 10.91 16.31
CA ALA A 395 17.01 9.48 16.11
C ALA A 395 16.89 8.71 17.43
N SER A 396 17.74 8.97 18.42
CA SER A 396 17.68 8.32 19.74
C SER A 396 16.42 8.71 20.52
N THR A 397 16.00 9.98 20.44
CA THR A 397 14.76 10.47 21.05
C THR A 397 13.53 9.80 20.42
N MET A 398 13.46 9.75 19.09
CA MET A 398 12.36 9.08 18.36
C MET A 398 12.31 7.58 18.71
N ARG A 399 13.48 6.93 18.85
CA ARG A 399 13.55 5.52 19.25
C ARG A 399 12.99 5.31 20.65
N LEU A 400 13.37 6.16 21.60
CA LEU A 400 12.85 6.11 22.97
C LEU A 400 11.33 6.27 22.97
N VAL A 401 10.80 7.33 22.33
CA VAL A 401 9.35 7.55 22.23
C VAL A 401 8.64 6.36 21.61
N GLY A 402 9.15 5.84 20.48
CA GLY A 402 8.59 4.66 19.82
C GLY A 402 8.59 3.42 20.71
N SER A 403 9.66 3.19 21.47
CA SER A 403 9.75 2.04 22.40
C SER A 403 8.81 2.15 23.59
N VAL A 404 8.63 3.37 24.14
CA VAL A 404 7.64 3.64 25.20
C VAL A 404 6.22 3.40 24.68
N LEU A 405 5.88 3.91 23.50
CA LEU A 405 4.58 3.68 22.89
C LEU A 405 4.33 2.19 22.65
N ALA A 406 5.31 1.46 22.10
CA ALA A 406 5.20 0.02 21.89
C ALA A 406 4.95 -0.73 23.22
N TRP A 407 5.68 -0.39 24.28
CA TRP A 407 5.49 -0.97 25.61
C TRP A 407 4.11 -0.66 26.19
N ILE A 408 3.65 0.61 26.13
CA ILE A 408 2.32 1.02 26.59
C ILE A 408 1.23 0.26 25.81
N SER A 409 1.36 0.18 24.48
CA SER A 409 0.43 -0.57 23.64
C SER A 409 0.30 -2.02 24.08
N THR A 410 1.43 -2.73 24.23
CA THR A 410 1.43 -4.13 24.67
C THR A 410 0.80 -4.27 26.05
N PHE A 411 1.09 -3.35 26.98
CA PHE A 411 0.50 -3.37 28.31
C PHE A 411 -1.01 -3.18 28.30
N LEU A 412 -1.52 -2.14 27.63
CA LEU A 412 -2.96 -1.87 27.53
C LEU A 412 -3.69 -3.04 26.87
N LEU A 413 -3.04 -3.68 25.89
CA LEU A 413 -3.57 -4.85 25.22
C LEU A 413 -3.67 -6.07 26.15
N LEU A 414 -2.68 -6.29 27.02
CA LEU A 414 -2.71 -7.37 28.01
C LEU A 414 -3.80 -7.11 29.07
N ILE A 415 -3.92 -5.89 29.59
CA ILE A 415 -5.05 -5.50 30.46
C ILE A 415 -6.37 -5.79 29.77
N ASN A 416 -6.49 -5.38 28.51
CA ASN A 416 -7.70 -5.57 27.70
C ASN A 416 -7.99 -7.04 27.36
N SER A 417 -7.01 -7.93 27.54
CA SER A 417 -7.13 -9.35 27.25
C SER A 417 -7.43 -10.19 28.49
N PHE A 418 -7.02 -9.75 29.68
CA PHE A 418 -7.12 -10.55 30.90
C PHE A 418 -7.87 -9.88 32.06
N GLN A 419 -8.07 -8.56 32.05
CA GLN A 419 -8.72 -7.83 33.14
C GLN A 419 -9.99 -7.11 32.71
N THR A 420 -9.88 -6.13 31.79
CA THR A 420 -11.00 -5.24 31.44
C THR A 420 -11.23 -5.24 29.93
N HIS A 421 -12.26 -5.96 29.49
CA HIS A 421 -12.61 -6.03 28.08
C HIS A 421 -13.38 -4.79 27.63
N THR A 422 -12.68 -3.73 27.21
CA THR A 422 -13.33 -2.54 26.66
C THR A 422 -12.86 -2.26 25.24
N LYS A 423 -13.82 -1.92 24.36
CA LYS A 423 -13.52 -1.55 22.97
C LYS A 423 -12.60 -0.33 22.89
N ALA A 424 -12.77 0.63 23.80
CA ALA A 424 -11.95 1.82 23.89
C ALA A 424 -10.48 1.50 24.16
N LEU A 425 -10.20 0.63 25.16
CA LEU A 425 -8.82 0.24 25.49
C LEU A 425 -8.15 -0.51 24.34
N HIS A 426 -8.90 -1.37 23.65
CA HIS A 426 -8.44 -2.06 22.45
C HIS A 426 -8.07 -1.08 21.33
N SER A 427 -8.96 -0.13 21.03
CA SER A 427 -8.75 0.89 20.01
C SER A 427 -7.52 1.76 20.32
N VAL A 428 -7.43 2.27 21.55
CA VAL A 428 -6.31 3.11 22.02
C VAL A 428 -4.98 2.36 21.95
N SER A 429 -4.95 1.09 22.37
CA SER A 429 -3.73 0.27 22.26
C SER A 429 -3.22 0.17 20.82
N ARG A 430 -4.12 -0.02 19.85
CA ARG A 430 -3.76 -0.10 18.42
C ARG A 430 -3.31 1.24 17.84
N ILE A 431 -3.93 2.36 18.23
CA ILE A 431 -3.46 3.69 17.82
C ILE A 431 -2.03 3.92 18.30
N ILE A 432 -1.76 3.66 19.57
CA ILE A 432 -0.44 3.78 20.18
C ILE A 432 0.56 2.84 19.50
N PHE A 433 0.15 1.62 19.16
CA PHE A 433 0.97 0.64 18.45
C PHE A 433 1.46 1.15 17.08
N TYR A 434 0.57 1.66 16.23
CA TYR A 434 0.97 2.14 14.89
C TYR A 434 1.80 3.43 15.00
N LEU A 435 1.48 4.33 15.94
CA LEU A 435 2.32 5.50 16.20
C LEU A 435 3.72 5.10 16.66
N GLY A 436 3.83 4.10 17.56
CA GLY A 436 5.10 3.54 18.00
C GLY A 436 5.93 3.02 16.83
N ASN A 437 5.35 2.19 15.97
CA ASN A 437 6.05 1.65 14.79
C ASN A 437 6.52 2.76 13.82
N ALA A 438 5.72 3.82 13.60
CA ALA A 438 6.15 4.97 12.81
C ALA A 438 7.39 5.65 13.41
N MET A 439 7.40 5.88 14.73
CA MET A 439 8.54 6.50 15.42
C MET A 439 9.79 5.62 15.34
N LEU A 440 9.64 4.30 15.49
CA LEU A 440 10.73 3.34 15.37
C LEU A 440 11.32 3.27 13.95
N PHE A 441 10.50 3.45 12.92
CA PHE A 441 10.96 3.55 11.53
C PHE A 441 11.80 4.82 11.32
N ILE A 442 11.28 5.99 11.74
CA ILE A 442 11.98 7.27 11.63
C ILE A 442 13.32 7.23 12.36
N ALA A 443 13.34 6.62 13.55
CA ALA A 443 14.54 6.50 14.36
C ALA A 443 15.67 5.74 13.65
N ASN A 444 15.34 4.66 12.94
CA ASN A 444 16.35 3.89 12.22
C ASN A 444 16.74 4.53 10.89
N GLU A 445 15.79 5.18 10.21
CA GLU A 445 16.08 5.88 8.95
C GLU A 445 16.99 7.08 9.16
N ARG A 446 16.84 7.78 10.28
CA ARG A 446 17.74 8.90 10.62
C ARG A 446 19.08 8.47 11.21
N ALA A 447 19.15 7.29 11.81
CA ALA A 447 20.38 6.81 12.43
C ALA A 447 21.36 6.16 11.43
N PHE A 448 20.86 5.68 10.28
CA PHE A 448 21.61 4.87 9.30
C PHE A 448 21.24 5.24 7.87
#